data_AF-A0A1S3DM41-F1
#
_entry.id   AF-A0A1S3DM41-F1
#
_cell.length_a   1.000
_cell.length_b   1.000
_cell.length_c   1.000
_cell.angle_alpha   90.00
_cell.angle_beta   90.00
_cell.angle_gamma   90.00
#
_symmetry.space_group_name_H-M   'P 1'
#
loop_
_entity.id
_entity.type
_entity.pdbx_description
1 polymer ?
#
loop_
_entity_poly.entity_id
_entity_poly.type
_entity_poly.pdbx_seq_one_letter_code
_entity_poly.pdbx_strand_id
1 'polypeptide(L)'
;MTGSDNPAYAKNITKSSARRKEKQSVDNPNPIKQEDVFDVDAKEFTIAPHSHRKVQLTFKPASIEDYKGTVDITLPARPGMERFSFTVLGQVTVPQISILEPRLGDDLNLTLSMNPTLVGRRAMKSLKFQNTSKVRAQVILELLKNESDVFKVIPLKETVPLLLMET
;
A
#
# COMPACT_ATOMS: atom_id res chain seq x y z
N MET A 1 -11.91 53.53 31.24
CA MET A 1 -13.32 53.49 30.77
C MET A 1 -13.24 53.36 29.26
N THR A 2 -13.57 52.28 28.57
CA THR A 2 -14.36 51.05 28.77
C THR A 2 -13.74 50.04 27.78
N GLY A 3 -13.34 48.82 28.12
CA GLY A 3 -14.16 47.79 28.75
C GLY A 3 -14.98 47.06 27.68
N SER A 4 -14.41 46.00 27.08
CA SER A 4 -15.17 44.79 26.69
C SER A 4 -14.22 43.67 26.26
N ASP A 5 -13.71 42.96 27.26
CA ASP A 5 -13.58 41.51 27.16
C ASP A 5 -14.97 40.94 26.83
N ASN A 6 -15.08 40.04 25.86
CA ASN A 6 -15.93 38.87 26.06
C ASN A 6 -15.46 37.67 25.21
N PRO A 7 -15.42 36.45 25.78
CA PRO A 7 -14.83 35.26 25.19
C PRO A 7 -15.90 34.33 24.58
N ALA A 8 -15.43 33.16 24.16
CA ALA A 8 -16.19 31.93 23.95
C ALA A 8 -17.08 31.87 22.70
N TYR A 9 -16.59 31.14 21.68
CA TYR A 9 -17.47 30.29 20.89
C TYR A 9 -17.02 28.85 21.01
N ALA A 10 -17.76 28.12 21.82
CA ALA A 10 -17.64 26.69 22.00
C ALA A 10 -18.60 25.98 21.03
N LYS A 11 -18.10 24.88 20.45
CA LYS A 11 -18.80 23.62 20.14
C LYS A 11 -19.79 23.60 18.95
N ASN A 12 -19.48 22.78 17.96
CA ASN A 12 -20.04 21.42 17.76
C ASN A 12 -19.68 20.92 16.34
N ILE A 13 -18.90 19.84 16.23
CA ILE A 13 -18.72 19.13 14.94
C ILE A 13 -19.53 17.84 15.02
N THR A 14 -20.59 17.78 14.23
CA THR A 14 -21.41 16.59 14.03
C THR A 14 -20.73 15.72 12.97
N LYS A 15 -20.40 14.48 13.34
CA LYS A 15 -20.01 13.44 12.38
C LYS A 15 -21.22 13.07 11.53
N SER A 16 -21.12 13.17 10.21
CA SER A 16 -22.09 12.59 9.27
C SER A 16 -21.48 11.38 8.56
N SER A 17 -21.75 10.19 9.11
CA SER A 17 -21.51 8.91 8.44
C SER A 17 -22.69 8.59 7.52
N ALA A 18 -22.42 8.49 6.21
CA ALA A 18 -23.42 8.15 5.21
C ALA A 18 -23.72 6.63 5.22
N ARG A 19 -24.99 6.32 5.40
CA ARG A 19 -25.59 4.97 5.48
C ARG A 19 -25.76 4.36 4.09
N ARG A 20 -25.32 3.10 3.90
CA ARG A 20 -25.88 2.17 2.89
C ARG A 20 -26.81 1.20 3.62
N LYS A 21 -28.04 0.98 3.12
CA LYS A 21 -28.99 0.00 3.66
C LYS A 21 -28.63 -1.38 3.13
N GLU A 22 -28.39 -2.34 4.01
CA GLU A 22 -28.56 -3.77 3.69
C GLU A 22 -29.09 -4.52 4.93
N LYS A 23 -29.92 -5.53 4.66
CA LYS A 23 -30.83 -6.19 5.61
C LYS A 23 -30.08 -6.98 6.70
N GLN A 24 -30.68 -7.02 7.87
CA GLN A 24 -30.16 -7.52 9.15
C GLN A 24 -30.34 -9.04 9.30
N SER A 25 -29.30 -9.74 9.76
CA SER A 25 -29.44 -10.95 10.58
C SER A 25 -28.35 -10.94 11.67
N VAL A 26 -28.70 -11.50 12.82
CA VAL A 26 -28.22 -11.17 14.16
C VAL A 26 -27.06 -12.07 14.57
N ASP A 27 -25.90 -11.50 14.90
CA ASP A 27 -25.14 -11.83 16.11
C ASP A 27 -24.12 -10.71 16.42
N ASN A 28 -23.96 -10.35 17.70
CA ASN A 28 -23.27 -9.12 18.12
C ASN A 28 -21.73 -9.25 17.99
N PRO A 29 -21.05 -8.22 17.46
CA PRO A 29 -19.92 -7.69 18.22
C PRO A 29 -19.92 -6.16 18.26
N ASN A 30 -19.24 -5.62 19.28
CA ASN A 30 -18.92 -4.21 19.48
C ASN A 30 -18.83 -3.38 18.18
N PRO A 31 -19.27 -2.11 18.16
CA PRO A 31 -18.99 -1.25 17.02
C PRO A 31 -17.48 -1.21 16.82
N ILE A 32 -17.02 -1.84 15.74
CA ILE A 32 -15.65 -1.75 15.27
C ILE A 32 -15.41 -0.26 15.14
N LYS A 33 -14.53 0.29 15.99
CA LYS A 33 -14.01 1.64 15.78
C LYS A 33 -13.36 1.58 14.40
N GLN A 34 -14.05 2.10 13.39
CA GLN A 34 -13.46 2.27 12.07
C GLN A 34 -12.32 3.24 12.29
N GLU A 35 -11.10 2.71 12.38
CA GLU A 35 -9.91 3.51 12.52
C GLU A 35 -9.87 4.44 11.31
N ASP A 36 -9.63 5.74 11.56
CA ASP A 36 -9.59 6.73 10.49
C ASP A 36 -8.37 6.42 9.60
N VAL A 37 -8.61 5.70 8.49
CA VAL A 37 -7.59 5.25 7.52
C VAL A 37 -6.83 6.43 6.91
N PHE A 38 -7.49 7.58 6.82
CA PHE A 38 -6.92 8.84 6.37
C PHE A 38 -7.01 9.86 7.50
N ASP A 39 -5.86 10.40 7.90
CA ASP A 39 -5.77 11.35 9.00
C ASP A 39 -5.06 12.63 8.53
N VAL A 40 -5.53 13.77 9.01
CA VAL A 40 -5.03 15.08 8.62
C VAL A 40 -4.51 15.81 9.85
N ASP A 41 -3.29 16.31 9.77
CA ASP A 41 -2.59 16.96 10.89
C ASP A 41 -3.24 18.28 11.36
N ALA A 42 -3.85 19.03 10.45
CA ALA A 42 -4.52 20.30 10.73
C ALA A 42 -5.98 20.28 10.28
N LYS A 43 -6.90 20.32 11.26
CA LYS A 43 -8.36 20.37 11.02
C LYS A 43 -8.89 21.78 10.79
N GLU A 44 -8.13 22.79 11.19
CA GLU A 44 -8.45 24.20 11.02
C GLU A 44 -7.18 25.03 10.89
N PHE A 45 -7.21 26.04 10.02
CA PHE A 45 -6.10 26.96 9.83
C PHE A 45 -6.52 28.23 9.09
N THR A 46 -5.67 29.25 9.18
CA THR A 46 -5.77 30.48 8.38
C THR A 46 -4.60 30.57 7.41
N ILE A 47 -4.87 31.03 6.18
CA ILE A 47 -3.83 31.35 5.19
C ILE A 47 -3.82 32.87 5.04
N ALA A 48 -2.64 33.48 5.17
CA ALA A 48 -2.47 34.90 4.93
C ALA A 48 -2.64 35.22 3.42
N PRO A 49 -3.06 36.45 3.05
CA PRO A 49 -3.14 36.84 1.65
C PRO A 49 -1.84 36.57 0.89
N HIS A 50 -1.96 36.05 -0.34
CA HIS A 50 -0.82 35.67 -1.19
C HIS A 50 0.14 34.63 -0.57
N SER A 51 -0.35 33.82 0.37
CA SER A 51 0.42 32.76 1.02
C SER A 51 -0.16 31.37 0.73
N HIS A 52 0.52 30.32 1.20
CA HIS A 52 0.08 28.94 1.10
C HIS A 52 0.40 28.17 2.39
N ARG A 53 -0.37 27.12 2.66
CA ARG A 53 -0.12 26.19 3.77
C ARG A 53 -0.11 24.76 3.28
N LYS A 54 0.89 24.00 3.73
CA LYS A 54 0.96 22.55 3.54
C LYS A 54 0.24 21.87 4.70
N VAL A 55 -0.46 20.79 4.39
CA VAL A 55 -1.20 19.95 5.32
C VAL A 55 -0.73 18.52 5.09
N GLN A 56 -0.42 17.80 6.16
CA GLN A 56 0.02 16.42 6.07
C GLN A 56 -1.17 15.48 6.15
N LEU A 57 -1.38 14.72 5.08
CA LEU A 57 -2.31 13.60 5.04
C LEU A 57 -1.55 12.30 5.32
N THR A 58 -1.97 11.58 6.35
CA THR A 58 -1.39 10.29 6.75
C THR A 58 -2.35 9.16 6.37
N PHE A 59 -1.84 8.16 5.67
CA PHE A 59 -2.59 6.95 5.30
C PHE A 59 -2.18 5.79 6.23
N LYS A 60 -3.12 5.27 7.02
CA LYS A 60 -2.95 4.21 8.02
C LYS A 60 -3.90 3.05 7.71
N PRO A 61 -3.64 2.25 6.66
CA PRO A 61 -4.50 1.12 6.32
C PRO A 61 -4.37 0.00 7.36
N ALA A 62 -5.48 -0.70 7.63
CA ALA A 62 -5.52 -1.84 8.55
C ALA A 62 -5.47 -3.21 7.84
N SER A 63 -5.69 -3.23 6.52
CA SER A 63 -5.70 -4.43 5.68
C SER A 63 -5.19 -4.13 4.27
N ILE A 64 -4.90 -5.19 3.51
CA ILE A 64 -4.47 -5.10 2.12
C ILE A 64 -5.69 -4.96 1.22
N GLU A 65 -6.18 -3.74 1.07
CA GLU A 65 -7.32 -3.40 0.21
C GLU A 65 -7.19 -1.98 -0.38
N ASP A 66 -8.11 -1.64 -1.27
CA ASP A 66 -8.22 -0.31 -1.84
C ASP A 66 -9.14 0.57 -0.97
N TYR A 67 -8.61 1.69 -0.51
CA TYR A 67 -9.29 2.67 0.31
C TYR A 67 -9.66 3.91 -0.49
N LYS A 68 -10.84 4.45 -0.22
CA LYS A 68 -11.32 5.71 -0.79
C LYS A 68 -11.83 6.62 0.31
N GLY A 69 -11.28 7.82 0.38
CA GLY A 69 -11.70 8.89 1.28
C GLY A 69 -12.04 10.16 0.51
N THR A 70 -12.66 11.11 1.21
CA THR A 70 -12.89 12.47 0.70
C THR A 70 -12.35 13.45 1.72
N VAL A 71 -11.56 14.42 1.24
CA VAL A 71 -11.15 15.57 2.05
C VAL A 71 -12.05 16.73 1.67
N ASP A 72 -12.73 17.28 2.67
CA ASP A 72 -13.60 18.43 2.53
C ASP A 72 -13.00 19.64 3.26
N ILE A 73 -12.77 20.71 2.51
CA ILE A 73 -12.30 22.00 3.01
C ILE A 73 -13.44 22.99 2.85
N THR A 74 -13.84 23.62 3.95
CA THR A 74 -14.90 24.62 3.95
C THR A 74 -14.30 25.97 4.34
N LEU A 75 -14.51 26.98 3.50
CA LEU A 75 -14.13 28.34 3.85
C LEU A 75 -15.26 29.02 4.64
N PRO A 76 -14.98 29.63 5.80
CA PRO A 76 -15.97 30.40 6.53
C PRO A 76 -16.16 31.78 5.85
N ALA A 77 -16.75 31.82 4.66
CA ALA A 77 -17.03 33.08 3.98
C ALA A 77 -18.31 33.04 3.12
N ARG A 78 -19.32 33.78 3.58
CA ARG A 78 -20.63 34.11 2.96
C ARG A 78 -21.48 32.93 2.44
N PRO A 79 -22.82 33.03 2.48
CA PRO A 79 -23.68 31.98 1.94
C PRO A 79 -23.41 31.77 0.44
N GLY A 80 -22.91 30.59 0.06
CA GLY A 80 -22.73 30.18 -1.33
C GLY A 80 -21.30 30.12 -1.86
N MET A 81 -20.26 30.48 -1.08
CA MET A 81 -18.87 30.40 -1.54
C MET A 81 -18.09 29.27 -0.84
N GLU A 82 -17.71 28.30 -1.67
CA GLU A 82 -16.44 27.57 -1.65
C GLU A 82 -16.24 26.49 -0.57
N ARG A 83 -16.95 25.36 -0.77
CA ARG A 83 -16.47 24.03 -0.37
C ARG A 83 -15.53 23.50 -1.44
N PHE A 84 -14.31 23.17 -1.07
CA PHE A 84 -13.37 22.44 -1.90
C PHE A 84 -13.32 20.99 -1.43
N SER A 85 -13.67 20.05 -2.30
CA SER A 85 -13.66 18.63 -1.97
C SER A 85 -12.86 17.86 -2.99
N PHE A 86 -12.00 16.95 -2.55
CA PHE A 86 -11.31 16.03 -3.43
C PHE A 86 -11.31 14.61 -2.86
N THR A 87 -11.31 13.64 -3.75
CA THR A 87 -11.21 12.22 -3.39
C THR A 87 -9.74 11.85 -3.20
N VAL A 88 -9.47 11.10 -2.14
CA VAL A 88 -8.18 10.45 -1.91
C VAL A 88 -8.36 8.95 -2.12
N LEU A 89 -7.42 8.35 -2.85
CA LEU A 89 -7.35 6.90 -3.05
C LEU A 89 -6.05 6.40 -2.41
N GLY A 90 -6.16 5.36 -1.59
CA GLY A 90 -5.03 4.68 -0.98
C GLY A 90 -5.07 3.21 -1.36
N GLN A 91 -4.08 2.72 -2.08
CA GLN A 91 -3.97 1.31 -2.45
C GLN A 91 -2.86 0.67 -1.61
N VAL A 92 -3.19 -0.35 -0.86
CA VAL A 92 -2.18 -1.19 -0.21
C VAL A 92 -1.82 -2.31 -1.16
N THR A 93 -0.52 -2.48 -1.40
CA THR A 93 -0.02 -3.56 -2.24
C THR A 93 1.19 -4.19 -1.59
N VAL A 94 1.30 -5.51 -1.72
CA VAL A 94 2.45 -6.28 -1.26
C VAL A 94 3.33 -6.64 -2.45
N PRO A 95 4.65 -6.76 -2.25
CA PRO A 95 5.53 -7.34 -3.26
C PRO A 95 5.01 -8.71 -3.71
N GLN A 96 4.91 -8.90 -5.03
CA GLN A 96 4.41 -10.14 -5.62
C GLN A 96 5.38 -10.60 -6.70
N ILE A 97 5.88 -11.83 -6.55
CA ILE A 97 6.76 -12.48 -7.51
C ILE A 97 6.01 -13.63 -8.15
N SER A 98 6.05 -13.69 -9.48
CA SER A 98 5.56 -14.82 -10.26
C SER A 98 6.73 -15.58 -10.86
N ILE A 99 6.67 -16.91 -10.80
CA ILE A 99 7.68 -17.77 -11.43
C ILE A 99 7.17 -18.13 -12.83
N LEU A 100 7.94 -17.71 -13.83
CA LEU A 100 7.63 -17.91 -15.25
C LEU A 100 8.19 -19.25 -15.76
N GLU A 101 9.35 -19.65 -15.25
CA GLU A 101 10.00 -20.94 -15.54
C GLU A 101 10.69 -21.46 -14.28
N PRO A 102 10.59 -22.76 -13.96
CA PRO A 102 9.81 -23.78 -14.67
C PRO A 102 8.30 -23.53 -14.54
N ARG A 103 7.48 -24.19 -15.37
CA ARG A 103 6.02 -24.09 -15.22
C ARG A 103 5.58 -24.90 -14.00
N LEU A 104 4.55 -24.43 -13.32
CA LEU A 104 3.93 -25.15 -12.23
C LEU A 104 3.45 -26.52 -12.73
N GLY A 105 3.82 -27.59 -12.02
CA GLY A 105 3.28 -28.92 -12.28
C GLY A 105 1.84 -29.04 -11.79
N ASP A 106 1.20 -30.16 -12.13
CA ASP A 106 -0.19 -30.47 -11.74
C ASP A 106 -0.36 -30.57 -10.20
N ASP A 107 0.74 -30.77 -9.46
CA ASP A 107 0.78 -30.96 -8.01
C ASP A 107 1.05 -29.67 -7.23
N LEU A 108 0.96 -28.49 -7.87
CA LEU A 108 1.32 -27.19 -7.29
C LEU A 108 2.78 -27.07 -6.82
N ASN A 109 3.62 -28.08 -7.05
CA ASN A 109 5.03 -28.03 -6.73
C ASN A 109 5.80 -27.55 -7.95
N LEU A 110 6.74 -26.64 -7.69
CA LEU A 110 7.64 -26.17 -8.70
C LEU A 110 8.90 -27.05 -8.72
N THR A 111 8.98 -27.98 -9.68
CA THR A 111 10.12 -28.90 -9.77
C THR A 111 10.99 -28.57 -10.97
N LEU A 112 12.28 -28.31 -10.72
CA LEU A 112 13.29 -28.13 -11.76
C LEU A 112 14.14 -29.41 -11.93
N SER A 113 13.61 -30.41 -12.62
CA SER A 113 14.31 -31.70 -12.80
C SER A 113 15.49 -31.55 -13.77
N MET A 114 16.70 -31.84 -13.33
CA MET A 114 17.88 -31.86 -14.21
C MET A 114 17.91 -33.16 -15.02
N ASN A 115 18.33 -33.11 -16.28
CA ASN A 115 18.53 -34.31 -17.07
C ASN A 115 19.82 -35.04 -16.63
N PRO A 116 19.91 -36.37 -16.81
CA PRO A 116 21.16 -37.09 -16.59
C PRO A 116 22.33 -36.41 -17.31
N THR A 117 23.37 -36.09 -16.56
CA THR A 117 24.54 -35.35 -17.05
C THR A 117 25.77 -36.22 -16.89
N LEU A 118 26.57 -36.34 -17.95
CA LEU A 118 27.82 -37.11 -17.91
C LEU A 118 28.79 -36.50 -16.91
N VAL A 119 29.62 -37.34 -16.28
CA VAL A 119 30.67 -36.90 -15.35
C VAL A 119 31.58 -35.89 -16.05
N GLY A 120 31.86 -34.77 -15.36
CA GLY A 120 32.68 -33.67 -15.88
C GLY A 120 31.94 -32.70 -16.82
N ARG A 121 30.69 -32.99 -17.20
CA ARG A 121 29.83 -32.05 -17.93
C ARG A 121 28.97 -31.26 -16.94
N ARG A 122 28.44 -30.14 -17.41
CA ARG A 122 27.48 -29.31 -16.68
C ARG A 122 26.18 -29.26 -17.47
N ALA A 123 25.06 -29.37 -16.76
CA ALA A 123 23.74 -29.07 -17.29
C ALA A 123 23.24 -27.77 -16.67
N MET A 124 22.44 -27.02 -17.43
CA MET A 124 21.84 -25.77 -17.00
C MET A 124 20.35 -25.82 -17.28
N LYS A 125 19.56 -25.28 -16.36
CA LYS A 125 18.15 -25.01 -16.57
C LYS A 125 17.83 -23.59 -16.15
N SER A 126 16.86 -22.98 -16.83
CA SER A 126 16.40 -21.63 -16.53
C SER A 126 15.44 -21.63 -15.34
N LEU A 127 15.68 -20.68 -14.45
CA LEU A 127 14.71 -20.21 -13.46
C LEU A 127 14.41 -18.76 -13.83
N LYS A 128 13.17 -18.49 -14.23
CA LYS A 128 12.72 -17.14 -14.58
C LYS A 128 11.62 -16.75 -13.62
N PHE A 129 11.77 -15.58 -13.02
CA PHE A 129 10.73 -14.98 -12.20
C PHE A 129 10.62 -13.49 -12.50
N GLN A 130 9.47 -12.92 -12.18
CA GLN A 130 9.16 -11.53 -12.44
C GLN A 130 8.42 -10.93 -11.25
N ASN A 131 8.80 -9.71 -10.86
CA ASN A 131 7.98 -8.90 -9.98
C ASN A 131 6.74 -8.41 -10.75
N THR A 132 5.56 -8.89 -10.36
CA THR A 132 4.27 -8.52 -10.98
C THR A 132 3.52 -7.47 -10.16
N SER A 133 4.08 -7.04 -9.02
CA SER A 133 3.49 -5.98 -8.20
C SER A 133 3.88 -4.59 -8.69
N LYS A 134 3.16 -3.58 -8.19
CA LYS A 134 3.46 -2.16 -8.46
C LYS A 134 4.55 -1.59 -7.54
N VAL A 135 5.02 -2.37 -6.57
CA VAL A 135 6.05 -1.95 -5.60
C VAL A 135 7.36 -2.68 -5.86
N ARG A 136 8.47 -2.09 -5.41
CA ARG A 136 9.76 -2.77 -5.44
C ARG A 136 9.69 -4.04 -4.60
N ALA A 137 10.25 -5.12 -5.12
CA ALA A 137 10.33 -6.42 -4.45
C ALA A 137 11.79 -6.82 -4.28
N GLN A 138 12.12 -7.38 -3.12
CA GLN A 138 13.41 -8.02 -2.88
C GLN A 138 13.21 -9.53 -2.89
N VAL A 139 14.08 -10.24 -3.61
CA VAL A 139 14.04 -11.70 -3.71
C VAL A 139 15.34 -12.25 -3.15
N ILE A 140 15.22 -13.14 -2.17
CA ILE A 140 16.34 -13.88 -1.61
C ILE A 140 16.22 -15.31 -2.11
N LEU A 141 17.29 -15.81 -2.72
CA LEU A 141 17.34 -17.17 -3.24
C LEU A 141 18.44 -17.93 -2.52
N GLU A 142 18.05 -19.00 -1.84
CA GLU A 142 18.95 -19.84 -1.05
C GLU A 142 18.92 -21.27 -1.55
N LEU A 143 20.11 -21.87 -1.67
CA LEU A 143 20.25 -23.29 -2.00
C LEU A 143 20.33 -24.10 -0.71
N LEU A 144 19.24 -24.78 -0.38
CA LEU A 144 19.17 -25.65 0.80
C LEU A 144 19.71 -27.06 0.47
N LYS A 145 20.32 -27.71 1.46
CA LYS A 145 20.82 -29.11 1.35
C LYS A 145 21.81 -29.35 0.19
N ASN A 146 22.57 -28.32 -0.19
CA ASN A 146 23.60 -28.39 -1.23
C ASN A 146 25.00 -28.66 -0.63
N GLU A 147 25.11 -29.68 0.23
CA GLU A 147 26.33 -29.94 1.03
C GLU A 147 27.58 -30.18 0.18
N SER A 148 27.42 -30.74 -1.02
CA SER A 148 28.52 -31.04 -1.94
C SER A 148 28.76 -29.94 -2.99
N ASP A 149 28.17 -28.74 -2.84
CA ASP A 149 28.24 -27.60 -3.77
C ASP A 149 27.96 -27.98 -5.26
N VAL A 150 27.05 -28.93 -5.47
CA VAL A 150 26.73 -29.48 -6.80
C VAL A 150 25.90 -28.50 -7.62
N PHE A 151 25.02 -27.77 -6.96
CA PHE A 151 24.14 -26.79 -7.60
C PHE A 151 24.68 -25.38 -7.42
N LYS A 152 24.56 -24.58 -8.49
CA LYS A 152 24.89 -23.15 -8.48
C LYS A 152 23.78 -22.40 -9.17
N VAL A 153 23.39 -21.27 -8.59
CA VAL A 153 22.48 -20.31 -9.23
C VAL A 153 23.32 -19.14 -9.69
N ILE A 154 23.30 -18.91 -10.99
CA ILE A 154 24.13 -17.90 -11.64
C ILE A 154 23.17 -17.00 -12.42
N PRO A 155 23.14 -15.68 -12.14
CA PRO A 155 22.37 -14.76 -12.95
C PRO A 155 22.95 -14.73 -14.36
N LEU A 156 22.06 -14.68 -15.36
CA LEU A 156 22.49 -14.50 -16.75
C LEU A 156 23.00 -13.07 -16.94
N LYS A 157 23.88 -12.86 -17.92
CA LYS A 157 24.48 -11.55 -18.19
C LYS A 157 23.42 -10.48 -18.40
N GLU A 158 22.33 -10.82 -19.07
CA GLU A 158 21.18 -9.94 -19.30
C GLU A 158 20.35 -9.64 -18.04
N THR A 159 20.38 -10.50 -17.00
CA THR A 159 19.58 -10.30 -15.78
C THR A 159 20.34 -9.61 -14.66
N VAL A 160 21.68 -9.60 -14.69
CA VAL A 160 22.50 -8.91 -13.67
C VAL A 160 22.09 -7.44 -13.45
N PRO A 161 21.87 -6.60 -14.49
CA PRO A 161 21.44 -5.22 -14.28
C PRO A 161 20.06 -5.09 -13.63
N LEU A 162 19.20 -6.09 -13.78
CA LEU A 162 17.86 -6.11 -13.19
C LEU A 162 17.87 -6.51 -11.71
N LEU A 163 18.94 -7.19 -11.26
CA LEU A 163 19.10 -7.64 -9.88
C LEU A 163 19.86 -6.63 -9.01
N LEU A 164 20.73 -5.83 -9.63
CA LEU A 164 21.62 -4.87 -8.97
C LEU A 164 21.13 -3.43 -9.13
N MET A 165 19.82 -3.18 -9.19
CA MET A 165 19.33 -1.80 -9.11
C MET A 165 19.58 -1.24 -7.69
N GLU A 166 20.83 -0.86 -7.44
CA GLU A 166 21.20 0.08 -6.39
C GLU A 166 20.65 1.46 -6.79
N THR A 167 19.83 2.03 -5.91
CA THR A 167 19.45 3.45 -5.92
C THR A 167 20.62 4.34 -5.57
#